data_AF-A0A965UVA1-F1
#
_entry.id   AF-A0A965UVA1-F1
#
_cell.length_a   1.000
_cell.length_b   1.000
_cell.length_c   1.000
_cell.angle_alpha   90.00
_cell.angle_beta   90.00
_cell.angle_gamma   90.00
#
_symmetry.space_group_name_H-M   'P 1'
#
loop_
_entity.id
_entity.type
_entity.pdbx_description
1 polymer ?
#
loop_
_entity_poly.entity_id
_entity_poly.type
_entity_poly.pdbx_seq_one_letter_code
_entity_poly.pdbx_strand_id
1 'polypeptide(L)'
;MTQTNKTRLNADIRKKIGGMILSHFENEKTTELENFKSAKGDVIVAYDRAFKIATNIVERAYPKNDVATLQNFKKKYGNAVDVVAKDSCFFFAKTFGTEDVSNDSNSEHFNFKLDASLSGRFNDYDFGIAYYRNQLKDSGLNPEINITQQFDDKSSNPYWTQENDKIKKFLGFNYDDDKSIKSQWDNKYSLDVIGTSYCRSRTIPCTQDEFNQMKMFKLARENFVQSHYAWAEAIHKDMRDITNALKDYKYVKDAIDLCGALGLDINENELQRTAGVSLTIYQPENLASLIKSRRAKQDNKSVIAQFKKARQSAVATH
;
A
#
# COMPACT_ATOMS: atom_id res chain seq x y z
N MET A 1 38.57 0.53 -33.76
CA MET A 1 38.05 -0.49 -32.82
C MET A 1 37.52 0.23 -31.60
N THR A 2 36.22 0.50 -31.56
CA THR A 2 35.56 1.04 -30.37
C THR A 2 35.64 -0.01 -29.28
N GLN A 3 36.45 0.23 -28.26
CA GLN A 3 36.47 -0.55 -27.03
C GLN A 3 35.07 -0.45 -26.44
N THR A 4 34.23 -1.47 -26.62
CA THR A 4 32.98 -1.61 -25.88
C THR A 4 33.41 -1.82 -24.43
N ASN A 5 33.46 -0.74 -23.64
CA ASN A 5 33.70 -0.81 -22.22
C ASN A 5 32.64 -1.74 -21.63
N LYS A 6 33.03 -2.97 -21.29
CA LYS A 6 32.13 -3.98 -20.70
C LYS A 6 31.85 -3.56 -19.26
N THR A 7 30.88 -2.67 -19.07
CA THR A 7 30.47 -2.21 -17.75
C THR A 7 30.00 -3.39 -16.93
N ARG A 8 30.58 -3.57 -15.73
CA ARG A 8 30.19 -4.64 -14.80
C ARG A 8 28.83 -4.32 -14.21
N LEU A 9 28.00 -5.36 -14.08
CA LEU A 9 26.72 -5.25 -13.41
C LEU A 9 26.96 -5.19 -11.88
N ASN A 10 26.57 -4.09 -11.25
CA ASN A 10 26.70 -3.89 -9.80
C ASN A 10 25.32 -3.92 -9.12
N ALA A 11 25.29 -3.92 -7.79
CA ALA A 11 24.05 -4.02 -7.02
C ALA A 11 23.04 -2.90 -7.33
N ASP A 12 23.50 -1.66 -7.50
CA ASP A 12 22.63 -0.51 -7.78
C ASP A 12 21.99 -0.62 -9.17
N ILE A 13 22.77 -1.05 -10.17
CA ILE A 13 22.27 -1.28 -11.53
C ILE A 13 21.27 -2.45 -11.54
N ARG A 14 21.54 -3.54 -10.81
CA ARG A 14 20.59 -4.67 -10.67
C ARG A 14 19.26 -4.20 -10.07
N LYS A 15 19.31 -3.41 -9.00
CA LYS A 15 18.11 -2.87 -8.35
C LYS A 15 17.31 -1.98 -9.31
N LYS A 16 18.00 -1.13 -10.09
CA LYS A 16 17.36 -0.25 -11.08
C LYS A 16 16.69 -1.05 -12.20
N ILE A 17 17.40 -2.02 -12.79
CA ILE A 17 16.86 -2.88 -13.86
C ILE A 17 15.67 -3.68 -13.34
N GLY A 18 15.80 -4.30 -12.16
CA GLY A 18 14.69 -5.02 -11.53
C GLY A 18 13.45 -4.13 -11.31
N GLY A 19 13.63 -2.88 -10.89
CA GLY A 19 12.53 -1.92 -10.76
C GLY A 19 11.87 -1.54 -12.09
N MET A 20 12.65 -1.42 -13.17
CA MET A 20 12.13 -1.14 -14.52
C MET A 20 11.31 -2.32 -15.05
N ILE A 21 11.82 -3.55 -14.90
CA ILE A 21 11.11 -4.77 -15.29
C ILE A 21 9.81 -4.92 -14.48
N LEU A 22 9.88 -4.75 -13.15
CA LEU A 22 8.70 -4.81 -12.29
C LEU A 22 7.63 -3.80 -12.75
N SER A 23 8.05 -2.56 -13.00
CA SER A 23 7.14 -1.53 -13.51
C SER A 23 6.55 -1.90 -14.88
N HIS A 24 7.28 -2.61 -15.74
CA HIS A 24 6.77 -3.07 -17.02
C HIS A 24 5.68 -4.14 -16.82
N PHE A 25 5.96 -5.18 -16.04
CA PHE A 25 5.01 -6.28 -15.76
C PHE A 25 3.74 -5.80 -15.04
N GLU A 26 3.86 -4.82 -14.15
CA GLU A 26 2.68 -4.26 -13.48
C GLU A 26 1.77 -3.45 -14.39
N ASN A 27 2.27 -3.01 -15.56
CA ASN A 27 1.51 -2.25 -16.55
C ASN A 27 1.20 -3.05 -17.82
N GLU A 28 1.75 -4.25 -17.94
CA GLU A 28 1.47 -5.15 -19.05
C GLU A 28 0.02 -5.60 -19.01
N LYS A 29 -0.63 -5.66 -20.18
CA LYS A 29 -2.01 -6.09 -20.29
C LYS A 29 -2.10 -7.62 -20.21
N THR A 30 -2.21 -8.14 -19.00
CA THR A 30 -2.43 -9.57 -18.71
C THR A 30 -3.87 -9.86 -18.31
N THR A 31 -4.29 -11.12 -18.45
CA THR A 31 -5.62 -11.57 -18.01
C THR A 31 -5.84 -11.30 -16.53
N GLU A 32 -4.81 -11.52 -15.71
CA GLU A 32 -4.82 -11.33 -14.26
C GLU A 32 -4.99 -9.85 -13.90
N LEU A 33 -4.29 -8.95 -14.58
CA LEU A 33 -4.44 -7.51 -14.37
C LEU A 33 -5.84 -7.03 -14.76
N GLU A 34 -6.36 -7.49 -15.89
CA GLU A 34 -7.71 -7.12 -16.34
C GLU A 34 -8.79 -7.67 -15.39
N ASN A 35 -8.62 -8.88 -14.85
CA ASN A 35 -9.50 -9.43 -13.82
C ASN A 35 -9.46 -8.59 -12.54
N PHE A 36 -8.28 -8.18 -12.08
CA PHE A 36 -8.13 -7.29 -10.92
C PHE A 36 -8.81 -5.93 -11.14
N LYS A 37 -8.63 -5.32 -12.33
CA LYS A 37 -9.32 -4.06 -12.69
C LYS A 37 -10.83 -4.23 -12.74
N SER A 38 -11.33 -5.31 -13.33
CA SER A 38 -12.76 -5.62 -13.39
C SER A 38 -13.33 -5.79 -11.98
N ALA A 39 -12.69 -6.61 -11.15
CA ALA A 39 -13.12 -6.85 -9.78
C ALA A 39 -13.11 -5.58 -8.93
N LYS A 40 -12.20 -4.62 -9.22
CA LYS A 40 -12.22 -3.28 -8.59
C LYS A 40 -13.49 -2.51 -8.95
N GLY A 41 -13.90 -2.53 -10.22
CA GLY A 41 -15.17 -1.94 -10.65
C GLY A 41 -16.38 -2.60 -9.99
N ASP A 42 -16.38 -3.93 -9.97
CA ASP A 42 -17.47 -4.73 -9.38
C ASP A 42 -17.63 -4.47 -7.89
N VAL A 43 -16.51 -4.40 -7.14
CA VAL A 43 -16.58 -4.18 -5.69
C VAL A 43 -17.07 -2.77 -5.36
N ILE A 44 -16.73 -1.74 -6.15
CA ILE A 44 -17.26 -0.38 -5.99
C ILE A 44 -18.79 -0.40 -6.11
N VAL A 45 -19.31 -1.01 -7.17
CA VAL A 45 -20.75 -1.16 -7.39
C VAL A 45 -21.41 -2.00 -6.28
N ALA A 46 -20.74 -3.05 -5.82
CA ALA A 46 -21.22 -3.90 -4.74
C ALA A 46 -21.34 -3.12 -3.41
N TYR A 47 -20.36 -2.28 -3.07
CA TYR A 47 -20.44 -1.41 -1.89
C TYR A 47 -21.64 -0.46 -1.96
N ASP A 48 -21.83 0.24 -3.09
CA ASP A 48 -22.94 1.20 -3.24
C ASP A 48 -24.31 0.50 -3.13
N ARG A 49 -24.47 -0.66 -3.79
CA ARG A 49 -25.71 -1.45 -3.72
C ARG A 49 -25.95 -1.99 -2.31
N ALA A 50 -24.95 -2.63 -1.71
CA ALA A 50 -25.07 -3.22 -0.39
C ALA A 50 -25.32 -2.18 0.69
N PHE A 51 -24.66 -1.02 0.61
CA PHE A 51 -24.87 0.05 1.58
C PHE A 51 -26.28 0.65 1.46
N LYS A 52 -26.82 0.78 0.23
CA LYS A 52 -28.22 1.17 0.03
C LYS A 52 -29.19 0.14 0.63
N ILE A 53 -28.93 -1.15 0.46
CA ILE A 53 -29.72 -2.23 1.07
C ILE A 53 -29.65 -2.14 2.60
N ALA A 54 -28.43 -2.04 3.16
CA ALA A 54 -28.21 -1.89 4.59
C ALA A 54 -28.94 -0.66 5.14
N THR A 55 -28.90 0.47 4.43
CA THR A 55 -29.63 1.69 4.77
C THR A 55 -31.13 1.42 4.89
N ASN A 56 -31.73 0.75 3.91
CA ASN A 56 -33.16 0.41 3.96
C ASN A 56 -33.50 -0.53 5.13
N ILE A 57 -32.67 -1.56 5.38
CA ILE A 57 -32.86 -2.49 6.50
C ILE A 57 -32.80 -1.75 7.84
N VAL A 58 -31.76 -0.94 8.02
CA VAL A 58 -31.48 -0.21 9.27
C VAL A 58 -32.54 0.86 9.52
N GLU A 59 -32.95 1.62 8.51
CA GLU A 59 -33.98 2.66 8.65
C GLU A 59 -35.38 2.09 8.96
N ARG A 60 -35.66 0.83 8.58
CA ARG A 60 -36.89 0.14 9.02
C ARG A 60 -36.84 -0.24 10.50
N ALA A 61 -35.68 -0.67 10.99
CA ALA A 61 -35.51 -1.04 12.39
C ALA A 61 -35.34 0.17 13.32
N TYR A 62 -34.74 1.24 12.81
CA TYR A 62 -34.50 2.50 13.50
C TYR A 62 -35.01 3.68 12.64
N PRO A 63 -36.31 3.98 12.70
CA PRO A 63 -36.90 5.07 11.94
C PRO A 63 -36.19 6.40 12.19
N LYS A 64 -36.04 7.23 11.13
CA LYS A 64 -35.32 8.52 11.20
C LYS A 64 -35.87 9.46 12.28
N ASN A 65 -37.19 9.46 12.49
CA ASN A 65 -37.84 10.30 13.50
C ASN A 65 -37.45 9.87 14.92
N ASP A 66 -37.30 8.57 15.17
CA ASP A 66 -36.90 8.05 16.48
C ASP A 66 -35.44 8.39 16.76
N VAL A 67 -34.57 8.18 15.76
CA VAL A 67 -33.15 8.58 15.81
C VAL A 67 -33.01 10.07 16.11
N ALA A 68 -33.75 10.93 15.39
CA ALA A 68 -33.73 12.38 15.59
C ALA A 68 -34.22 12.78 16.98
N THR A 69 -35.27 12.12 17.49
CA THR A 69 -35.81 12.36 18.84
C THR A 69 -34.77 12.00 19.91
N LEU A 70 -34.12 10.85 19.79
CA LEU A 70 -33.07 10.42 20.72
C LEU A 70 -31.84 11.33 20.66
N GLN A 71 -31.42 11.77 19.46
CA GLN A 71 -30.35 12.75 19.32
C GLN A 71 -30.70 14.11 19.94
N ASN A 72 -31.97 14.54 19.89
CA ASN A 72 -32.42 15.75 20.58
C ASN A 72 -32.32 15.59 22.11
N PHE A 73 -32.76 14.45 22.65
CA PHE A 73 -32.59 14.16 24.07
C PHE A 73 -31.12 14.12 24.48
N LYS A 74 -30.23 13.54 23.67
CA LYS A 74 -28.77 13.58 23.90
C LYS A 74 -28.26 15.01 24.02
N LYS A 75 -28.68 15.92 23.15
CA LYS A 75 -28.28 17.33 23.23
C LYS A 75 -28.76 18.02 24.51
N LYS A 76 -29.94 17.63 25.02
CA LYS A 76 -30.56 18.24 26.20
C LYS A 76 -30.04 17.67 27.53
N TYR A 77 -29.84 16.36 27.60
CA TYR A 77 -29.54 15.64 28.85
C TYR A 77 -28.15 14.99 28.88
N GLY A 78 -27.36 15.15 27.81
CA GLY A 78 -26.00 14.65 27.72
C GLY A 78 -25.90 13.12 27.67
N ASN A 79 -24.81 12.59 28.22
CA ASN A 79 -24.45 11.17 28.11
C ASN A 79 -25.48 10.21 28.73
N ALA A 80 -26.35 10.70 29.64
CA ALA A 80 -27.37 9.87 30.29
C ALA A 80 -28.39 9.28 29.29
N VAL A 81 -28.50 9.86 28.09
CA VAL A 81 -29.40 9.41 27.02
C VAL A 81 -28.65 9.25 25.68
N ASP A 82 -27.34 9.02 25.74
CA ASP A 82 -26.53 8.73 24.55
C ASP A 82 -26.73 7.29 24.08
N VAL A 83 -27.82 7.07 23.35
CA VAL A 83 -28.25 5.74 22.88
C VAL A 83 -28.24 5.60 21.36
N VAL A 84 -27.75 6.60 20.63
CA VAL A 84 -27.61 6.56 19.17
C VAL A 84 -26.13 6.51 18.84
N ALA A 85 -25.70 5.39 18.27
CA ALA A 85 -24.35 5.21 17.76
C ALA A 85 -24.32 5.33 16.23
N LYS A 86 -23.14 5.62 15.68
CA LYS A 86 -22.83 5.38 14.28
C LYS A 86 -22.08 4.07 14.18
N ASP A 87 -22.50 3.19 13.26
CA ASP A 87 -21.85 1.92 13.03
C ASP A 87 -21.76 1.62 11.54
N SER A 88 -20.74 0.86 11.16
CA SER A 88 -20.46 0.41 9.78
C SER A 88 -20.46 -1.12 9.68
N CYS A 89 -20.75 -1.81 10.79
CA CYS A 89 -20.95 -3.25 10.82
C CYS A 89 -22.36 -3.57 11.34
N PHE A 90 -23.10 -4.41 10.61
CA PHE A 90 -24.47 -4.73 10.97
C PHE A 90 -24.67 -6.24 11.07
N PHE A 91 -25.32 -6.67 12.15
CA PHE A 91 -25.70 -8.07 12.32
C PHE A 91 -27.14 -8.26 11.86
N PHE A 92 -27.29 -8.83 10.66
CA PHE A 92 -28.61 -9.05 10.06
C PHE A 92 -29.05 -10.50 10.27
N ALA A 93 -30.34 -10.70 10.54
CA ALA A 93 -30.95 -12.01 10.64
C ALA A 93 -32.16 -12.09 9.70
N LYS A 94 -32.28 -13.23 9.01
CA LYS A 94 -33.41 -13.49 8.12
C LYS A 94 -34.68 -13.67 8.94
N THR A 95 -35.74 -12.94 8.60
CA THR A 95 -37.08 -13.23 9.13
C THR A 95 -37.66 -14.42 8.36
N PHE A 96 -37.86 -15.57 9.03
CA PHE A 96 -38.41 -16.75 8.38
C PHE A 96 -39.86 -16.54 7.95
N GLY A 97 -40.17 -16.85 6.69
CA GLY A 97 -41.50 -17.27 6.29
C GLY A 97 -41.54 -18.79 6.37
N THR A 98 -42.01 -19.35 7.49
CA THR A 98 -42.49 -20.74 7.70
C THR A 98 -41.82 -21.93 7.00
N GLU A 99 -40.57 -21.88 6.55
CA GLU A 99 -39.88 -23.05 6.03
C GLU A 99 -38.45 -23.13 6.56
N ASP A 100 -38.21 -24.18 7.35
CA ASP A 100 -36.91 -24.67 7.76
C ASP A 100 -36.11 -25.07 6.51
N VAL A 101 -35.02 -24.37 6.24
CA VAL A 101 -34.08 -24.78 5.18
C VAL A 101 -32.65 -24.68 5.69
N SER A 102 -32.14 -25.85 6.11
CA SER A 102 -30.77 -26.38 6.04
C SER A 102 -29.57 -25.45 6.32
N ASN A 103 -28.72 -25.83 7.28
CA ASN A 103 -27.25 -25.64 7.42
C ASN A 103 -26.55 -24.31 7.01
N ASP A 104 -27.25 -23.31 6.51
CA ASP A 104 -26.73 -22.01 6.12
C ASP A 104 -27.06 -21.02 7.24
N SER A 105 -26.09 -20.21 7.65
CA SER A 105 -26.28 -19.33 8.81
C SER A 105 -27.47 -18.39 8.58
N ASN A 106 -28.43 -18.41 9.52
CA ASN A 106 -29.63 -17.58 9.44
C ASN A 106 -29.40 -16.12 9.85
N SER A 107 -28.18 -15.80 10.25
CA SER A 107 -27.74 -14.45 10.62
C SER A 107 -26.24 -14.28 10.39
N GLU A 108 -25.79 -13.07 10.07
CA GLU A 108 -24.38 -12.81 9.77
C GLU A 108 -23.99 -11.34 9.96
N HIS A 109 -22.69 -11.11 10.18
CA HIS A 109 -22.08 -9.77 10.17
C HIS A 109 -21.80 -9.31 8.75
N PHE A 110 -22.35 -8.16 8.39
CA PHE A 110 -22.02 -7.42 7.19
C PHE A 110 -21.25 -6.16 7.58
N ASN A 111 -19.94 -6.26 7.46
CA ASN A 111 -19.00 -5.23 7.86
C ASN A 111 -18.51 -4.45 6.63
N PHE A 112 -18.77 -3.15 6.61
CA PHE A 112 -18.39 -2.21 5.56
C PHE A 112 -17.08 -1.47 5.85
N LYS A 113 -16.48 -1.69 7.03
CA LYS A 113 -15.23 -1.05 7.41
C LYS A 113 -14.07 -1.45 6.48
N LEU A 114 -13.06 -0.59 6.41
CA LEU A 114 -11.89 -0.84 5.56
C LEU A 114 -11.07 -2.06 6.03
N ASP A 115 -11.09 -2.35 7.34
CA ASP A 115 -10.48 -3.49 8.02
C ASP A 115 -11.45 -4.66 8.25
N ALA A 116 -12.55 -4.72 7.51
CA ALA A 116 -13.52 -5.79 7.69
C ALA A 116 -12.94 -7.14 7.27
N SER A 117 -12.89 -8.10 8.20
CA SER A 117 -12.34 -9.44 7.99
C SER A 117 -12.90 -10.12 6.75
N LEU A 118 -12.02 -10.84 6.06
CA LEU A 118 -12.29 -11.63 4.87
C LEU A 118 -12.07 -13.11 5.20
N SER A 119 -12.70 -14.02 4.47
CA SER A 119 -12.42 -15.45 4.62
C SER A 119 -11.14 -15.88 3.90
N GLY A 120 -10.60 -17.05 4.27
CA GLY A 120 -9.46 -17.64 3.58
C GLY A 120 -8.10 -17.15 4.10
N ARG A 121 -7.21 -16.77 3.18
CA ARG A 121 -5.79 -16.47 3.45
C ARG A 121 -5.47 -14.99 3.69
N PHE A 122 -6.49 -14.14 3.70
CA PHE A 122 -6.33 -12.69 3.74
C PHE A 122 -6.28 -12.19 5.18
N ASN A 123 -5.55 -11.10 5.37
CA ASN A 123 -5.56 -10.30 6.58
C ASN A 123 -6.65 -9.23 6.51
N ASP A 124 -7.08 -8.74 7.67
CA ASP A 124 -8.15 -7.74 7.80
C ASP A 124 -7.91 -6.46 6.96
N TYR A 125 -6.67 -6.07 6.76
CA TYR A 125 -6.29 -4.84 6.04
C TYR A 125 -6.00 -5.06 4.54
N ASP A 126 -6.01 -6.29 4.02
CA ASP A 126 -5.64 -6.55 2.63
C ASP A 126 -6.65 -5.98 1.63
N PHE A 127 -7.93 -5.86 2.01
CA PHE A 127 -8.91 -5.11 1.22
C PHE A 127 -8.49 -3.65 1.03
N GLY A 128 -8.11 -2.97 2.12
CA GLY A 128 -7.66 -1.59 2.06
C GLY A 128 -6.39 -1.42 1.24
N ILE A 129 -5.45 -2.35 1.37
CA ILE A 129 -4.21 -2.37 0.58
C ILE A 129 -4.52 -2.50 -0.92
N ALA A 130 -5.36 -3.46 -1.30
CA ALA A 130 -5.77 -3.66 -2.70
C ALA A 130 -6.53 -2.44 -3.27
N TYR A 131 -7.44 -1.87 -2.49
CA TYR A 131 -8.28 -0.75 -2.92
C TYR A 131 -7.46 0.52 -3.15
N TYR A 132 -6.52 0.82 -2.24
CA TYR A 132 -5.64 2.00 -2.26
C TYR A 132 -4.24 1.72 -2.81
N ARG A 133 -4.08 0.62 -3.55
CA ARG A 133 -2.79 0.13 -4.06
C ARG A 133 -1.97 1.21 -4.76
N ASN A 134 -2.59 1.95 -5.67
CA ASN A 134 -1.89 2.98 -6.45
C ASN A 134 -1.41 4.13 -5.55
N GLN A 135 -2.24 4.59 -4.61
CA GLN A 135 -1.86 5.64 -3.65
C GLN A 135 -0.71 5.20 -2.73
N LEU A 136 -0.72 3.94 -2.28
CA LEU A 136 0.39 3.36 -1.51
C LEU A 136 1.68 3.38 -2.32
N LYS A 137 1.60 2.94 -3.58
CA LYS A 137 2.75 2.87 -4.48
C LYS A 137 3.31 4.25 -4.84
N ASP A 138 2.44 5.22 -5.12
CA ASP A 138 2.82 6.62 -5.36
C ASP A 138 3.51 7.25 -4.14
N SER A 139 3.20 6.75 -2.95
CA SER A 139 3.84 7.14 -1.68
C SER A 139 5.15 6.38 -1.40
N GLY A 140 5.62 5.56 -2.35
CA GLY A 140 6.85 4.79 -2.23
C GLY A 140 6.75 3.57 -1.31
N LEU A 141 5.52 3.09 -1.03
CA LEU A 141 5.26 1.88 -0.24
C LEU A 141 5.07 0.67 -1.14
N ASN A 142 5.30 -0.53 -0.60
CA ASN A 142 5.09 -1.80 -1.31
C ASN A 142 3.74 -2.45 -0.92
N PRO A 143 2.66 -2.28 -1.70
CA PRO A 143 1.36 -2.88 -1.39
C PRO A 143 1.34 -4.41 -1.54
N GLU A 144 2.31 -5.02 -2.22
CA GLU A 144 2.40 -6.47 -2.41
C GLU A 144 3.15 -7.17 -1.27
N ILE A 145 3.58 -6.45 -0.22
CA ILE A 145 4.47 -7.01 0.82
C ILE A 145 3.87 -8.23 1.55
N ASN A 146 2.57 -8.22 1.84
CA ASN A 146 1.91 -9.37 2.48
C ASN A 146 1.82 -10.57 1.54
N ILE A 147 1.56 -10.31 0.25
CA ILE A 147 1.42 -11.33 -0.79
C ILE A 147 2.77 -12.04 -1.01
N THR A 148 3.83 -11.26 -1.21
CA THR A 148 5.19 -11.80 -1.40
C THR A 148 5.68 -12.58 -0.17
N GLN A 149 5.38 -12.09 1.04
CA GLN A 149 5.72 -12.77 2.29
C GLN A 149 5.03 -14.14 2.41
N GLN A 150 3.72 -14.20 2.10
CA GLN A 150 2.97 -15.46 2.11
C GLN A 150 3.43 -16.42 1.00
N PHE A 151 3.68 -15.92 -0.21
CA PHE A 151 4.11 -16.74 -1.35
C PHE A 151 5.46 -17.41 -1.11
N ASP A 152 6.41 -16.68 -0.50
CA ASP A 152 7.74 -17.22 -0.22
C ASP A 152 7.78 -18.14 1.02
N ASP A 153 6.64 -18.38 1.68
CA ASP A 153 6.51 -19.14 2.94
C ASP A 153 7.56 -18.75 3.99
N LYS A 154 7.81 -17.44 4.09
CA LYS A 154 8.82 -16.90 5.00
C LYS A 154 8.21 -16.69 6.38
N SER A 155 9.01 -16.95 7.41
CA SER A 155 8.74 -16.45 8.76
C SER A 155 8.81 -14.90 8.78
N SER A 156 8.17 -14.31 9.79
CA SER A 156 8.15 -12.85 9.99
C SER A 156 9.58 -12.28 9.93
N ASN A 157 9.83 -11.35 9.00
CA ASN A 157 11.12 -10.70 8.82
C ASN A 157 11.01 -9.19 9.11
N PRO A 158 12.12 -8.53 9.52
CA PRO A 158 12.08 -7.12 9.91
C PRO A 158 11.60 -6.16 8.81
N TYR A 159 11.88 -6.47 7.54
CA TYR A 159 11.46 -5.63 6.42
C TYR A 159 9.95 -5.66 6.22
N TRP A 160 9.34 -6.85 6.25
CA TRP A 160 7.89 -7.04 6.18
C TRP A 160 7.19 -6.26 7.30
N THR A 161 7.66 -6.39 8.54
CA THR A 161 7.07 -5.68 9.69
C THR A 161 7.13 -4.16 9.50
N GLN A 162 8.30 -3.62 9.15
CA GLN A 162 8.48 -2.18 8.96
C GLN A 162 7.61 -1.63 7.83
N GLU A 163 7.49 -2.37 6.74
CA GLU A 163 6.70 -1.95 5.59
C GLU A 163 5.20 -2.01 5.90
N ASN A 164 4.74 -3.06 6.56
CA ASN A 164 3.35 -3.19 7.01
C ASN A 164 2.98 -2.07 8.00
N ASP A 165 3.88 -1.69 8.91
CA ASP A 165 3.66 -0.57 9.83
C ASP A 165 3.51 0.77 9.09
N LYS A 166 4.30 1.02 8.04
CA LYS A 166 4.13 2.21 7.20
C LYS A 166 2.80 2.19 6.45
N ILE A 167 2.40 1.05 5.90
CA ILE A 167 1.12 0.88 5.20
C ILE A 167 -0.04 1.13 6.16
N LYS A 168 -0.01 0.54 7.35
CA LYS A 168 -1.03 0.76 8.39
C LYS A 168 -1.11 2.21 8.82
N LYS A 169 0.04 2.87 8.96
CA LYS A 169 0.09 4.32 9.24
C LYS A 169 -0.52 5.13 8.10
N PHE A 170 -0.20 4.81 6.84
CA PHE A 170 -0.73 5.50 5.68
C PHE A 170 -2.26 5.38 5.56
N LEU A 171 -2.79 4.16 5.76
CA LEU A 171 -4.21 3.89 5.68
C LEU A 171 -4.99 4.33 6.93
N GLY A 172 -4.32 4.56 8.06
CA GLY A 172 -4.95 4.99 9.31
C GLY A 172 -5.42 3.86 10.21
N PHE A 173 -4.83 2.66 10.12
CA PHE A 173 -5.21 1.53 10.98
C PHE A 173 -4.68 1.64 12.43
N ASN A 174 -3.59 2.37 12.65
CA ASN A 174 -2.91 2.46 13.95
C ASN A 174 -3.07 3.83 14.65
N TYR A 175 -3.91 4.72 14.12
CA TYR A 175 -4.09 6.08 14.63
C TYR A 175 -5.56 6.47 14.56
N ASP A 176 -6.12 6.87 15.69
CA ASP A 176 -7.43 7.53 15.75
C ASP A 176 -7.28 8.99 15.29
N ASP A 177 -7.23 9.17 13.97
CA ASP A 177 -7.36 10.47 13.32
C ASP A 177 -8.63 10.45 12.48
N ASP A 178 -9.58 11.32 12.80
CA ASP A 178 -10.86 11.48 12.09
C ASP A 178 -10.67 11.82 10.60
N LYS A 179 -9.47 12.30 10.21
CA LYS A 179 -9.12 12.62 8.84
C LYS A 179 -8.39 11.49 8.11
N SER A 180 -8.09 10.37 8.77
CA SER A 180 -7.41 9.24 8.15
C SER A 180 -8.26 8.60 7.04
N ILE A 181 -7.59 7.88 6.12
CA ILE A 181 -8.27 7.17 5.02
C ILE A 181 -9.29 6.18 5.58
N LYS A 182 -8.92 5.41 6.62
CA LYS A 182 -9.81 4.49 7.31
C LYS A 182 -11.02 5.22 7.92
N SER A 183 -10.80 6.30 8.66
CA SER A 183 -11.90 7.04 9.30
C SER A 183 -12.87 7.62 8.27
N GLN A 184 -12.36 8.18 7.18
CA GLN A 184 -13.19 8.69 6.08
C GLN A 184 -13.99 7.56 5.41
N TRP A 185 -13.37 6.41 5.20
CA TRP A 185 -14.04 5.23 4.65
C TRP A 185 -15.16 4.71 5.57
N ASP A 186 -14.83 4.48 6.84
CA ASP A 186 -15.76 3.93 7.83
C ASP A 186 -16.94 4.89 8.01
N ASN A 187 -16.69 6.21 8.03
CA ASN A 187 -17.71 7.24 8.08
C ASN A 187 -18.61 7.24 6.83
N LYS A 188 -18.03 7.06 5.63
CA LYS A 188 -18.80 6.97 4.37
C LYS A 188 -19.83 5.86 4.42
N TYR A 189 -19.50 4.73 5.06
CA TYR A 189 -20.38 3.57 5.17
C TYR A 189 -20.94 3.37 6.58
N SER A 190 -21.23 4.47 7.28
CA SER A 190 -21.83 4.44 8.62
C SER A 190 -23.31 4.80 8.60
N LEU A 191 -24.10 4.13 9.45
CA LEU A 191 -25.52 4.44 9.67
C LEU A 191 -25.79 4.69 11.15
N ASP A 192 -26.79 5.54 11.42
CA ASP A 192 -27.26 5.77 12.78
C ASP A 192 -28.09 4.57 13.25
N VAL A 193 -27.79 4.09 14.44
CA VAL A 193 -28.31 2.84 14.99
C VAL A 193 -28.59 3.03 16.47
N ILE A 194 -29.74 2.54 16.94
CA ILE A 194 -30.15 2.67 18.34
C ILE A 194 -29.54 1.54 19.16
N GLY A 195 -28.91 1.87 20.28
CA GLY A 195 -28.17 0.96 21.16
C GLY A 195 -26.65 1.13 21.06
N THR A 196 -25.90 0.17 21.63
CA THR A 196 -24.44 0.24 21.65
C THR A 196 -23.84 0.09 20.25
N SER A 197 -22.65 0.65 19.99
CA SER A 197 -21.89 0.46 18.74
C SER A 197 -21.38 -0.99 18.54
N TYR A 198 -21.72 -1.93 19.42
CA TYR A 198 -21.35 -3.33 19.27
C TYR A 198 -22.43 -4.07 18.49
N CYS A 199 -22.18 -4.29 17.19
CA CYS A 199 -23.12 -4.91 16.24
C CYS A 199 -23.78 -6.22 16.73
N ARG A 200 -23.08 -7.09 17.48
CA ARG A 200 -23.67 -8.33 18.03
C ARG A 200 -24.78 -8.10 19.05
N SER A 201 -24.82 -6.93 19.68
CA SER A 201 -25.89 -6.59 20.63
C SER A 201 -27.22 -6.25 19.93
N ARG A 202 -27.21 -6.10 18.59
CA ARG A 202 -28.34 -5.64 17.79
C ARG A 202 -28.56 -6.54 16.58
N THR A 203 -29.41 -7.53 16.76
CA THR A 203 -29.92 -8.31 15.64
C THR A 203 -30.99 -7.51 14.92
N ILE A 204 -30.74 -7.17 13.65
CA ILE A 204 -31.67 -6.42 12.82
C ILE A 204 -32.35 -7.36 11.82
N PRO A 205 -33.68 -7.46 11.81
CA PRO A 205 -34.39 -8.33 10.88
C PRO A 205 -34.29 -7.83 9.43
N CYS A 206 -34.09 -8.76 8.50
CA CYS A 206 -34.09 -8.50 7.06
C CYS A 206 -34.81 -9.62 6.30
N THR A 207 -35.19 -9.33 5.06
CA THR A 207 -35.76 -10.33 4.15
C THR A 207 -34.68 -11.29 3.63
N GLN A 208 -35.10 -12.48 3.18
CA GLN A 208 -34.19 -13.46 2.58
C GLN A 208 -33.42 -12.90 1.37
N ASP A 209 -34.09 -12.13 0.50
CA ASP A 209 -33.48 -11.53 -0.69
C ASP A 209 -32.44 -10.46 -0.36
N GLU A 210 -32.73 -9.63 0.64
CA GLU A 210 -31.77 -8.65 1.15
C GLU A 210 -30.55 -9.34 1.75
N PHE A 211 -30.76 -10.37 2.57
CA PHE A 211 -29.67 -11.14 3.17
C PHE A 211 -28.78 -11.79 2.12
N ASN A 212 -29.36 -12.40 1.08
CA ASN A 212 -28.62 -13.01 -0.02
C ASN A 212 -27.82 -11.97 -0.82
N GLN A 213 -28.38 -10.79 -1.10
CA GLN A 213 -27.64 -9.70 -1.74
C GLN A 213 -26.48 -9.19 -0.89
N MET A 214 -26.65 -9.13 0.43
CA MET A 214 -25.57 -8.78 1.36
C MET A 214 -24.47 -9.85 1.40
N LYS A 215 -24.80 -11.14 1.24
CA LYS A 215 -23.78 -12.20 1.05
C LYS A 215 -23.00 -12.02 -0.25
N MET A 216 -23.68 -11.67 -1.36
CA MET A 216 -23.01 -11.38 -2.63
C MET A 216 -22.00 -10.24 -2.51
N PHE A 217 -22.30 -9.24 -1.68
CA PHE A 217 -21.34 -8.19 -1.35
C PHE A 217 -20.08 -8.72 -0.65
N LYS A 218 -20.21 -9.61 0.34
CA LYS A 218 -19.04 -10.24 0.98
C LYS A 218 -18.20 -10.99 -0.04
N LEU A 219 -18.83 -11.78 -0.91
CA LEU A 219 -18.14 -12.52 -1.96
C LEU A 219 -17.43 -11.60 -2.96
N ALA A 220 -18.04 -10.47 -3.34
CA ALA A 220 -17.40 -9.48 -4.22
C ALA A 220 -16.13 -8.88 -3.58
N ARG A 221 -16.14 -8.63 -2.27
CA ARG A 221 -14.96 -8.16 -1.53
C ARG A 221 -13.84 -9.18 -1.53
N GLU A 222 -14.16 -10.45 -1.28
CA GLU A 222 -13.19 -11.55 -1.28
C GLU A 222 -12.62 -11.78 -2.69
N ASN A 223 -13.46 -11.78 -3.72
CA ASN A 223 -13.02 -11.92 -5.11
C ASN A 223 -12.09 -10.78 -5.53
N PHE A 224 -12.38 -9.55 -5.11
CA PHE A 224 -11.51 -8.41 -5.37
C PHE A 224 -10.11 -8.61 -4.78
N VAL A 225 -10.00 -8.97 -3.50
CA VAL A 225 -8.70 -9.21 -2.87
C VAL A 225 -8.00 -10.43 -3.48
N GLN A 226 -8.73 -11.50 -3.77
CA GLN A 226 -8.17 -12.69 -4.42
C GLN A 226 -7.60 -12.36 -5.82
N SER A 227 -8.26 -11.50 -6.59
CA SER A 227 -7.77 -11.08 -7.91
C SER A 227 -6.49 -10.24 -7.82
N HIS A 228 -6.36 -9.38 -6.80
CA HIS A 228 -5.12 -8.65 -6.50
C HIS A 228 -3.99 -9.62 -6.18
N TYR A 229 -4.25 -10.60 -5.31
CA TYR A 229 -3.30 -11.64 -4.96
C TYR A 229 -2.83 -12.43 -6.17
N ALA A 230 -3.76 -12.96 -6.98
CA ALA A 230 -3.41 -13.77 -8.14
C ALA A 230 -2.51 -13.01 -9.14
N TRP A 231 -2.83 -11.74 -9.40
CA TRP A 231 -2.02 -10.89 -10.27
C TRP A 231 -0.63 -10.59 -9.68
N ALA A 232 -0.56 -10.22 -8.41
CA ALA A 232 0.70 -9.92 -7.75
C ALA A 232 1.61 -11.15 -7.60
N GLU A 233 1.05 -12.32 -7.35
CA GLU A 233 1.79 -13.58 -7.25
C GLU A 233 2.40 -13.99 -8.59
N ALA A 234 1.66 -13.81 -9.69
CA ALA A 234 2.19 -14.05 -11.03
C ALA A 234 3.44 -13.19 -11.29
N ILE A 235 3.35 -11.88 -11.03
CA ILE A 235 4.48 -10.95 -11.17
C ILE A 235 5.63 -11.32 -10.23
N HIS A 236 5.34 -11.62 -8.96
CA HIS A 236 6.38 -11.94 -7.98
C HIS A 236 7.17 -13.21 -8.36
N LYS A 237 6.48 -14.22 -8.89
CA LYS A 237 7.11 -15.44 -9.39
C LYS A 237 8.14 -15.11 -10.49
N ASP A 238 7.76 -14.34 -11.50
CA ASP A 238 8.65 -13.98 -12.60
C ASP A 238 9.79 -13.07 -12.12
N MET A 239 9.49 -12.11 -11.24
CA MET A 239 10.48 -11.23 -10.64
C MET A 239 11.51 -11.96 -9.78
N ARG A 240 11.14 -13.09 -9.16
CA ARG A 240 12.08 -13.94 -8.42
C ARG A 240 13.11 -14.55 -9.36
N ASP A 241 12.67 -15.09 -10.49
CA ASP A 241 13.56 -15.71 -11.49
C ASP A 241 14.47 -14.65 -12.12
N ILE A 242 13.93 -13.47 -12.44
CA ILE A 242 14.69 -12.32 -12.95
C ILE A 242 15.71 -11.84 -11.93
N THR A 243 15.33 -11.72 -10.66
CA THR A 243 16.25 -11.29 -9.59
C THR A 243 17.42 -12.27 -9.43
N ASN A 244 17.18 -13.57 -9.62
CA ASN A 244 18.23 -14.57 -9.58
C ASN A 244 19.13 -14.49 -10.83
N ALA A 245 18.56 -14.39 -12.03
CA ALA A 245 19.33 -14.22 -13.26
C ALA A 245 20.23 -12.97 -13.21
N LEU A 246 19.70 -11.83 -12.75
CA LEU A 246 20.48 -10.61 -12.58
C LEU A 246 21.63 -10.77 -11.59
N LYS A 247 21.54 -11.66 -10.60
CA LYS A 247 22.66 -11.93 -9.66
C LYS A 247 23.82 -12.65 -10.33
N ASP A 248 23.51 -13.52 -11.29
CA ASP A 248 24.47 -14.35 -12.00
C ASP A 248 25.14 -13.61 -13.17
N TYR A 249 24.47 -12.59 -13.73
CA TYR A 249 25.03 -11.77 -14.80
C TYR A 249 26.25 -10.95 -14.36
N LYS A 250 27.28 -10.96 -15.21
CA LYS A 250 28.54 -10.26 -14.96
C LYS A 250 28.56 -8.87 -15.56
N TYR A 251 27.94 -8.68 -16.72
CA TYR A 251 27.99 -7.43 -17.47
C TYR A 251 26.61 -6.82 -17.64
N VAL A 252 26.57 -5.48 -17.72
CA VAL A 252 25.33 -4.73 -17.96
C VAL A 252 24.65 -5.16 -19.26
N LYS A 253 25.45 -5.55 -20.27
CA LYS A 253 24.95 -6.06 -21.55
C LYS A 253 23.99 -7.24 -21.38
N ASP A 254 24.33 -8.24 -20.56
CA ASP A 254 23.49 -9.43 -20.38
C ASP A 254 22.12 -9.06 -19.80
N ALA A 255 22.10 -8.08 -18.87
CA ALA A 255 20.87 -7.57 -18.29
C ALA A 255 20.03 -6.72 -19.28
N ILE A 256 20.68 -5.97 -20.18
CA ILE A 256 19.99 -5.24 -21.26
C ILE A 256 19.42 -6.22 -22.28
N ASP A 257 20.18 -7.25 -22.66
CA ASP A 257 19.72 -8.28 -23.60
C ASP A 257 18.49 -9.03 -23.02
N LEU A 258 18.45 -9.30 -21.70
CA LEU A 258 17.26 -9.80 -21.01
C LEU A 258 16.08 -8.81 -21.09
N CYS A 259 16.31 -7.53 -20.83
CA CYS A 259 15.26 -6.51 -20.92
C CYS A 259 14.66 -6.46 -22.34
N GLY A 260 15.51 -6.50 -23.37
CA GLY A 260 15.07 -6.57 -24.76
C GLY A 260 14.26 -7.82 -25.08
N ALA A 261 14.66 -8.99 -24.55
CA ALA A 261 13.90 -10.23 -24.70
C ALA A 261 12.52 -10.20 -23.99
N LEU A 262 12.40 -9.41 -22.92
CA LEU A 262 11.16 -9.15 -22.21
C LEU A 262 10.35 -7.99 -22.83
N GLY A 263 10.79 -7.42 -23.94
CA GLY A 263 10.07 -6.34 -24.64
C GLY A 263 10.33 -4.93 -24.08
N LEU A 264 11.33 -4.75 -23.23
CA LEU A 264 11.77 -3.43 -22.75
C LEU A 264 12.92 -2.90 -23.62
N ASP A 265 12.77 -1.69 -24.16
CA ASP A 265 13.85 -0.97 -24.82
C ASP A 265 14.60 -0.11 -23.79
N ILE A 266 15.80 -0.55 -23.39
CA ILE A 266 16.62 0.15 -22.39
C ILE A 266 17.94 0.62 -23.01
N ASN A 267 18.17 1.93 -22.96
CA ASN A 267 19.43 2.52 -23.39
C ASN A 267 20.52 2.40 -22.30
N GLU A 268 21.66 1.80 -22.66
CA GLU A 268 22.82 1.66 -21.77
C GLU A 268 23.29 2.99 -21.16
N ASN A 269 23.22 4.09 -21.92
CA ASN A 269 23.64 5.41 -21.45
C ASN A 269 22.71 5.97 -20.36
N GLU A 270 21.41 5.64 -20.38
CA GLU A 270 20.44 6.05 -19.36
C GLU A 270 20.56 5.22 -18.09
N LEU A 271 20.99 3.96 -18.19
CA LEU A 271 21.37 3.15 -17.05
C LEU A 271 22.60 3.72 -16.33
N GLN A 272 23.64 4.09 -17.10
CA GLN A 272 24.92 4.57 -16.55
C GLN A 272 24.84 5.98 -15.94
N ARG A 273 24.06 6.91 -16.49
CA ARG A 273 23.92 8.28 -15.94
C ARG A 273 23.41 8.32 -14.50
N THR A 274 22.56 7.37 -14.11
CA THR A 274 21.99 7.31 -12.75
C THR A 274 22.90 6.59 -11.75
N ALA A 275 23.73 5.65 -12.20
CA ALA A 275 24.77 5.02 -11.37
C ALA A 275 26.03 5.91 -11.21
N GLY A 276 26.11 7.01 -11.97
CA GLY A 276 27.30 7.81 -12.20
C GLY A 276 27.80 8.65 -11.03
N VAL A 277 27.06 8.81 -9.93
CA VAL A 277 27.54 9.60 -8.78
C VAL A 277 28.61 8.85 -7.98
N SER A 278 28.52 7.51 -7.93
CA SER A 278 29.47 6.69 -7.16
C SER A 278 30.74 6.38 -7.96
N LEU A 279 30.64 6.15 -9.27
CA LEU A 279 31.79 5.80 -10.12
C LEU A 279 32.69 7.00 -10.47
N THR A 280 32.15 8.21 -10.60
CA THR A 280 32.95 9.40 -10.95
C THR A 280 33.89 9.84 -9.82
N ILE A 281 33.53 9.62 -8.55
CA ILE A 281 34.40 9.94 -7.40
C ILE A 281 35.63 8.99 -7.34
N TYR A 282 35.47 7.73 -7.77
CA TYR A 282 36.52 6.71 -7.75
C TYR A 282 37.24 6.50 -9.08
N GLN A 283 36.94 7.28 -10.12
CA GLN A 283 37.82 7.33 -11.28
C GLN A 283 39.22 7.78 -10.82
N PRO A 284 40.30 7.07 -11.20
CA PRO A 284 41.64 7.30 -10.65
C PRO A 284 42.08 8.77 -10.73
N GLU A 285 41.72 9.46 -11.80
CA GLU A 285 42.03 10.87 -12.04
C GLU A 285 41.28 11.81 -11.09
N ASN A 286 39.98 11.58 -10.88
CA ASN A 286 39.14 12.38 -9.98
C ASN A 286 39.51 12.13 -8.52
N LEU A 287 39.74 10.88 -8.13
CA LEU A 287 40.21 10.51 -6.80
C LEU A 287 41.61 11.09 -6.55
N ALA A 288 42.53 11.01 -7.52
CA ALA A 288 43.86 11.60 -7.42
C ALA A 288 43.79 13.13 -7.31
N SER A 289 42.92 13.80 -8.05
CA SER A 289 42.69 15.25 -7.98
C SER A 289 42.14 15.66 -6.60
N LEU A 290 41.18 14.89 -6.07
CA LEU A 290 40.55 15.14 -4.76
C LEU A 290 41.49 14.80 -3.59
N ILE A 291 42.40 13.84 -3.75
CA ILE A 291 43.49 13.57 -2.80
C ILE A 291 44.56 14.67 -2.88
N LYS A 292 44.95 15.10 -4.09
CA LYS A 292 45.91 16.19 -4.31
C LYS A 292 45.41 17.50 -3.71
N SER A 293 44.13 17.85 -3.89
CA SER A 293 43.55 19.08 -3.32
C SER A 293 43.44 19.04 -1.80
N ARG A 294 43.14 17.88 -1.21
CA ARG A 294 43.19 17.68 0.26
C ARG A 294 44.61 17.77 0.81
N ARG A 295 45.61 17.23 0.12
CA ARG A 295 47.02 17.34 0.51
C ARG A 295 47.58 18.75 0.31
N ALA A 296 47.13 19.48 -0.71
CA ALA A 296 47.50 20.87 -0.96
C ALA A 296 46.96 21.82 0.13
N LYS A 297 45.80 21.52 0.72
CA LYS A 297 45.23 22.28 1.86
C LYS A 297 45.95 22.05 3.20
N GLN A 298 47.08 21.34 3.22
CA GLN A 298 47.78 20.98 4.46
C GLN A 298 49.20 21.54 4.58
N ASP A 299 49.59 22.55 3.79
CA ASP A 299 50.85 23.29 4.04
C ASP A 299 50.60 24.75 4.42
N ASN A 300 50.01 24.93 5.61
CA ASN A 300 49.81 26.26 6.23
C ASN A 300 51.13 26.90 6.73
N LYS A 301 52.31 26.32 6.50
CA LYS A 301 53.59 26.96 6.91
C LYS A 301 53.93 28.18 6.07
N SER A 302 53.62 28.17 4.77
CA SER A 302 53.93 29.29 3.87
C SER A 302 53.01 30.50 4.09
N VAL A 303 51.72 30.24 4.35
CA VAL A 303 50.70 31.27 4.61
C VAL A 303 50.93 31.95 5.96
N ILE A 304 51.25 31.20 7.02
CA ILE A 304 51.59 31.78 8.34
C ILE A 304 52.89 32.61 8.27
N ALA A 305 53.88 32.19 7.48
CA ALA A 305 55.11 32.95 7.27
C ALA A 305 54.86 34.28 6.52
N GLN A 306 53.97 34.29 5.52
CA GLN A 306 53.57 35.52 4.82
C GLN A 306 52.78 36.47 5.71
N PHE A 307 51.85 35.97 6.54
CA PHE A 307 51.12 36.82 7.50
C PHE A 307 52.02 37.39 8.61
N LYS A 308 53.06 36.65 9.06
CA LYS A 308 54.06 37.20 10.00
C LYS A 308 54.90 38.30 9.38
N LYS A 309 55.30 38.16 8.11
CA LYS A 309 56.08 39.18 7.38
C LYS A 309 55.27 40.46 7.16
N ALA A 310 54.00 40.33 6.82
CA ALA A 310 53.09 41.47 6.63
C ALA A 310 52.76 42.23 7.93
N ARG A 311 52.72 41.54 9.09
CA ARG A 311 52.53 42.19 10.40
C ARG A 311 53.77 42.94 10.90
N GLN A 312 54.98 42.49 10.55
CA GLN A 312 56.21 43.18 10.97
C GLN A 312 56.48 44.45 10.15
N SER A 313 56.05 44.50 8.89
CA SER A 313 56.18 45.71 8.05
C SER A 313 55.19 46.82 8.39
N ALA A 314 54.05 46.51 9.03
CA ALA A 314 53.03 47.50 9.41
C ALA A 314 53.29 48.21 10.74
N VAL A 315 54.25 47.75 11.56
CA VAL A 315 54.61 48.38 12.85
C VAL A 315 55.82 49.32 12.70
N ALA A 316 56.49 49.33 11.54
CA ALA A 316 57.63 50.21 11.26
C ALA A 316 57.24 51.54 10.59
N THR A 317 55.96 51.83 10.45
CA THR A 317 55.42 53.10 9.95
C THR A 317 54.38 53.64 10.93
N HIS A 318 54.84 54.01 12.12
CA HIS A 318 54.30 55.10 12.93
C HIS A 318 55.32 55.51 14.00
#